data_AF-A0AAP5HAC7-F1
#
_entry.id   AF-A0AAP5HAC7-F1
#
_cell.length_a   1.000
_cell.length_b   1.000
_cell.length_c   1.000
_cell.angle_alpha   90.00
_cell.angle_beta   90.00
_cell.angle_gamma   90.00
#
_symmetry.space_group_name_H-M   'P 1'
#
loop_
_entity.id
_entity.type
_entity.pdbx_description
1 polymer ?
#
loop_
_entity_poly.entity_id
_entity_poly.type
_entity_poly.pdbx_seq_one_letter_code
_entity_poly.pdbx_strand_id
1 'polypeptide(L)'
;MIPIVGIGAGLVSALLFSVVITGSPLAALLYSAAPLPIFIASLGWNHRSGLFATAAGALAVAVALAPTGGIAFALIIGLPAWWIAYLALLARGDTDGRVEWYPLGNLLLWIAATAALATVGSALVMTTDYETYRAVIARMIENLLNEMVRGKLIALPGDVQVKELAQNLAPAVPLGIGASFVTTITANLWLAARAVKMSDRLPRPWPFIPSTTLPRQALLLLVATGFVATTGGFIGVAAMAMAGALLAAFMFSGLATLHDISRGKPWRLPMLISIYVALVVMQAVLTPLLAITGVIDTLLGLRKRAALPPPPNRS
;
A
#
# COMPACT_ATOMS: atom_id res chain seq x y z
N MET A 1 -21.40 -21.19 5.01
CA MET A 1 -20.90 -19.91 5.56
C MET A 1 -19.88 -19.20 4.66
N ILE A 2 -18.81 -19.88 4.20
CA ILE A 2 -17.75 -19.24 3.38
C ILE A 2 -18.27 -18.46 2.16
N PRO A 3 -19.17 -19.00 1.30
CA PRO A 3 -19.64 -18.26 0.13
C PRO A 3 -20.49 -17.04 0.50
N ILE A 4 -21.38 -17.17 1.50
CA ILE A 4 -22.29 -16.10 1.93
C ILE A 4 -21.52 -14.91 2.48
N VAL A 5 -20.54 -15.15 3.36
CA VAL A 5 -19.69 -14.09 3.92
C VAL A 5 -18.86 -13.43 2.83
N GLY A 6 -18.31 -14.23 1.91
CA GLY A 6 -17.58 -13.71 0.76
C GLY A 6 -18.45 -12.80 -0.11
N ILE A 7 -19.62 -13.28 -0.54
CA ILE A 7 -20.55 -12.50 -1.37
C ILE A 7 -20.92 -11.18 -0.68
N GLY A 8 -21.31 -11.21 0.59
CA GLY A 8 -21.65 -10.00 1.35
C GLY A 8 -20.49 -9.00 1.42
N ALA A 9 -19.28 -9.48 1.73
CA ALA A 9 -18.07 -8.63 1.73
C ALA A 9 -17.76 -8.05 0.34
N GLY A 10 -17.95 -8.84 -0.72
CA GLY A 10 -17.77 -8.40 -2.11
C GLY A 10 -18.72 -7.28 -2.50
N LEU A 11 -20.00 -7.38 -2.13
CA LEU A 11 -21.00 -6.34 -2.38
C LEU A 11 -20.70 -5.05 -1.61
N VAL A 12 -20.29 -5.14 -0.35
CA VAL A 12 -19.87 -3.96 0.43
C VAL A 12 -18.63 -3.32 -0.20
N SER A 13 -17.64 -4.13 -0.59
CA SER A 13 -16.44 -3.65 -1.28
C SER A 13 -16.76 -2.96 -2.61
N ALA A 14 -17.70 -3.50 -3.39
CA ALA A 14 -18.18 -2.90 -4.63
C ALA A 14 -18.87 -1.55 -4.41
N LEU A 15 -19.66 -1.40 -3.34
CA LEU A 15 -20.27 -0.11 -2.96
C LEU A 15 -19.21 0.92 -2.60
N LEU A 16 -18.23 0.54 -1.77
CA LEU A 16 -17.10 1.40 -1.40
C LEU A 16 -16.26 1.77 -2.61
N PHE A 17 -16.06 0.86 -3.56
CA PHE A 17 -15.37 1.16 -4.82
C PHE A 17 -16.15 2.19 -5.66
N SER A 18 -17.46 2.01 -5.78
CA SER A 18 -18.31 2.82 -6.67
C SER A 18 -18.51 4.25 -6.17
N VAL A 19 -18.40 4.50 -4.87
CA VAL A 19 -18.61 5.83 -4.27
C VAL A 19 -17.65 6.88 -4.82
N VAL A 20 -16.48 6.47 -5.33
CA VAL A 20 -15.46 7.37 -5.90
C VAL A 20 -16.00 8.23 -7.04
N ILE A 21 -17.04 7.76 -7.74
CA ILE A 21 -17.73 8.48 -8.83
C ILE A 21 -18.31 9.82 -8.34
N THR A 22 -18.66 9.93 -7.06
CA THR A 22 -19.21 11.16 -6.48
C THR A 22 -18.17 12.28 -6.33
N GLY A 23 -16.87 11.97 -6.43
CA GLY A 23 -15.79 12.98 -6.45
C GLY A 23 -15.55 13.73 -5.14
N SER A 24 -16.17 13.33 -4.02
CA SER A 24 -15.99 14.01 -2.72
C SER A 24 -14.78 13.49 -1.93
N PRO A 25 -14.19 14.29 -1.00
CA PRO A 25 -13.13 13.81 -0.12
C PRO A 25 -13.54 12.61 0.74
N LEU A 26 -14.78 12.59 1.21
CA LEU A 26 -15.34 11.45 1.94
C LEU A 26 -15.41 10.21 1.04
N ALA A 27 -15.79 10.37 -0.23
CA ALA A 27 -15.80 9.27 -1.18
C ALA A 27 -14.41 8.69 -1.43
N ALA A 28 -13.37 9.53 -1.53
CA ALA A 28 -11.99 9.06 -1.64
C ALA A 28 -11.55 8.24 -0.41
N LEU A 29 -11.96 8.66 0.79
CA LEU A 29 -11.71 7.91 2.03
C LEU A 29 -12.45 6.56 2.04
N LEU A 30 -13.73 6.54 1.67
CA LEU A 30 -14.53 5.31 1.58
C LEU A 30 -13.99 4.34 0.51
N TYR A 31 -13.60 4.86 -0.65
CA TYR A 31 -12.93 4.09 -1.70
C TYR A 31 -11.63 3.46 -1.21
N SER A 32 -10.85 4.19 -0.41
CA SER A 32 -9.61 3.66 0.17
C SER A 32 -9.86 2.49 1.13
N ALA A 33 -11.06 2.35 1.67
CA ALA A 33 -11.48 1.22 2.50
C ALA A 33 -12.07 0.05 1.68
N ALA A 34 -12.19 0.15 0.35
CA ALA A 34 -12.76 -0.90 -0.49
C ALA A 34 -12.09 -2.28 -0.31
N PRO A 35 -10.77 -2.42 -0.09
CA PRO A 35 -10.15 -3.72 0.20
C PRO A 35 -10.55 -4.33 1.56
N LEU A 36 -10.98 -3.49 2.53
CA LEU A 36 -11.20 -3.90 3.93
C LEU A 36 -12.18 -5.08 4.08
N PRO A 37 -13.37 -5.09 3.45
CA PRO A 37 -14.31 -6.19 3.62
C PRO A 37 -13.76 -7.51 3.09
N ILE A 38 -13.00 -7.45 1.98
CA ILE A 38 -12.36 -8.63 1.36
C ILE A 38 -11.28 -9.20 2.29
N PHE A 39 -10.48 -8.33 2.90
CA PHE A 39 -9.50 -8.76 3.92
C PHE A 39 -10.18 -9.41 5.13
N ILE A 40 -11.24 -8.78 5.68
CA ILE A 40 -11.96 -9.32 6.85
C ILE A 40 -12.52 -10.71 6.56
N ALA A 41 -13.21 -10.86 5.41
CA ALA A 41 -13.77 -12.15 5.01
C ALA A 41 -12.66 -13.21 4.85
N SER A 42 -11.59 -12.87 4.14
CA SER A 42 -10.49 -13.79 3.84
C SER A 42 -9.78 -14.26 5.10
N LEU A 43 -9.43 -13.33 5.99
CA LEU A 43 -8.70 -13.62 7.23
C LEU A 43 -9.56 -14.35 8.27
N GLY A 44 -10.85 -14.04 8.36
CA GLY A 44 -11.72 -14.58 9.41
C GLY A 44 -12.45 -15.89 9.06
N TRP A 45 -12.57 -16.23 7.78
CA TRP A 45 -13.35 -17.42 7.35
C TRP A 45 -12.59 -18.40 6.45
N ASN A 46 -11.39 -18.05 5.96
CA ASN A 46 -10.53 -18.74 4.98
C ASN A 46 -10.39 -17.91 3.69
N HIS A 47 -9.22 -17.96 3.04
CA HIS A 47 -8.93 -17.21 1.79
C HIS A 47 -9.97 -17.42 0.67
N ARG A 48 -10.67 -18.56 0.64
CA ARG A 48 -11.74 -18.84 -0.35
C ARG A 48 -12.90 -17.86 -0.26
N SER A 49 -13.24 -17.33 0.92
CA SER A 49 -14.28 -16.28 1.05
C SER A 49 -13.87 -15.01 0.29
N GLY A 50 -12.57 -14.69 0.24
CA GLY A 50 -12.03 -13.59 -0.55
C GLY A 50 -12.16 -13.78 -2.06
N LEU A 51 -12.09 -15.02 -2.56
CA LEU A 51 -12.39 -15.31 -3.97
C LEU A 51 -13.86 -15.06 -4.28
N PHE A 52 -14.77 -15.54 -3.43
CA PHE A 52 -16.20 -15.24 -3.57
C PHE A 52 -16.48 -13.74 -3.49
N ALA A 53 -15.79 -13.02 -2.59
CA ALA A 53 -15.92 -11.57 -2.48
C ALA A 53 -15.42 -10.85 -3.73
N THR A 54 -14.28 -11.26 -4.26
CA THR A 54 -13.71 -10.71 -5.50
C THR A 54 -14.67 -10.93 -6.67
N ALA A 55 -15.18 -12.15 -6.85
CA ALA A 55 -16.10 -12.50 -7.93
C ALA A 55 -17.44 -11.76 -7.80
N ALA A 56 -18.04 -11.74 -6.60
CA ALA A 56 -19.31 -11.08 -6.36
C ALA A 56 -19.21 -9.56 -6.52
N GLY A 57 -18.15 -8.94 -5.99
CA GLY A 57 -17.92 -7.51 -6.14
C GLY A 57 -17.66 -7.12 -7.60
N ALA A 58 -16.82 -7.89 -8.32
CA ALA A 58 -16.56 -7.65 -9.73
C ALA A 58 -17.84 -7.77 -10.58
N LEU A 59 -18.66 -8.79 -10.33
CA LEU A 59 -19.94 -8.96 -11.00
C LEU A 59 -20.90 -7.81 -10.69
N ALA A 60 -21.01 -7.40 -9.43
CA ALA A 60 -21.86 -6.30 -9.02
C ALA A 60 -21.47 -4.98 -9.71
N VAL A 61 -20.17 -4.66 -9.73
CA VAL A 61 -19.66 -3.48 -10.45
C VAL A 61 -19.86 -3.60 -11.96
N ALA A 62 -19.64 -4.80 -12.53
CA ALA A 62 -19.84 -5.04 -13.96
C ALA A 62 -21.29 -4.77 -14.40
N VAL A 63 -22.25 -5.24 -13.60
CA VAL A 63 -23.69 -5.11 -13.88
C VAL A 63 -24.19 -3.70 -13.57
N ALA A 64 -23.75 -3.09 -12.46
CA ALA A 64 -24.27 -1.81 -12.01
C ALA A 64 -23.63 -0.59 -12.69
N LEU A 65 -22.36 -0.67 -13.09
CA LEU A 65 -21.63 0.44 -13.69
C LEU A 65 -21.27 0.15 -15.15
N ALA A 66 -20.34 -0.78 -15.38
CA ALA A 66 -19.91 -1.21 -16.70
C ALA A 66 -19.03 -2.47 -16.59
N PRO A 67 -18.99 -3.35 -17.61
CA PRO A 67 -18.12 -4.52 -17.63
C PRO A 67 -16.64 -4.18 -17.35
N THR A 68 -16.14 -3.08 -17.91
CA THR A 68 -14.77 -2.57 -17.66
C THR A 68 -14.55 -2.16 -16.20
N GLY A 69 -15.56 -1.61 -15.54
CA GLY A 69 -15.53 -1.30 -14.11
C GLY A 69 -15.40 -2.56 -13.25
N GLY A 70 -16.10 -3.64 -13.61
CA GLY A 70 -15.97 -4.94 -12.92
C GLY A 70 -14.58 -5.54 -13.06
N ILE A 71 -13.98 -5.44 -14.25
CA ILE A 71 -12.58 -5.83 -14.50
C ILE A 71 -11.63 -4.97 -13.65
N ALA A 72 -11.82 -3.65 -13.64
CA ALA A 72 -11.02 -2.73 -12.84
C ALA A 72 -11.10 -3.06 -11.34
N PHE A 73 -12.31 -3.29 -10.82
CA PHE A 73 -12.51 -3.72 -9.44
C PHE A 73 -11.75 -5.03 -9.13
N ALA A 74 -11.89 -6.05 -9.99
CA ALA A 74 -11.24 -7.33 -9.79
C ALA A 74 -9.70 -7.19 -9.75
N LEU A 75 -9.12 -6.46 -10.70
CA LEU A 75 -7.67 -6.35 -10.86
C LEU A 75 -7.01 -5.40 -9.85
N ILE A 76 -7.68 -4.30 -9.50
CA ILE A 76 -7.10 -3.21 -8.70
C ILE A 76 -7.43 -3.38 -7.21
N ILE A 77 -8.58 -3.98 -6.87
CA ILE A 77 -9.06 -4.12 -5.48
C ILE A 77 -9.12 -5.58 -5.06
N GLY A 78 -9.93 -6.39 -5.74
CA GLY A 78 -10.31 -7.72 -5.27
C GLY A 78 -9.15 -8.71 -5.22
N LEU A 79 -8.50 -8.96 -6.36
CA LEU A 79 -7.39 -9.90 -6.46
C LEU A 79 -6.18 -9.49 -5.61
N PRO A 80 -5.74 -8.21 -5.58
CA PRO A 80 -4.71 -7.76 -4.64
C PRO A 80 -5.06 -8.05 -3.19
N ALA A 81 -6.27 -7.70 -2.74
CA ALA A 81 -6.69 -7.91 -1.36
C ALA A 81 -6.74 -9.40 -1.00
N TRP A 82 -7.34 -10.22 -1.88
CA TRP A 82 -7.37 -11.67 -1.71
C TRP A 82 -5.97 -12.28 -1.66
N TRP A 83 -5.09 -11.93 -2.59
CA TRP A 83 -3.73 -12.48 -2.68
C TRP A 83 -2.92 -12.17 -1.43
N ILE A 84 -2.96 -10.92 -0.96
CA ILE A 84 -2.26 -10.51 0.28
C ILE A 84 -2.86 -11.22 1.51
N ALA A 85 -4.19 -11.37 1.59
CA ALA A 85 -4.82 -12.12 2.67
C ALA A 85 -4.43 -13.60 2.66
N TYR A 86 -4.37 -14.22 1.48
CA TYR A 86 -3.91 -15.59 1.29
C TYR A 86 -2.48 -15.76 1.79
N LEU A 87 -1.55 -14.90 1.36
CA LEU A 87 -0.16 -14.94 1.82
C LEU A 87 -0.06 -14.70 3.33
N ALA A 88 -0.88 -13.82 3.90
CA ALA A 88 -0.90 -13.58 5.34
C ALA A 88 -1.31 -14.81 6.17
N LEU A 89 -2.13 -15.70 5.59
CA LEU A 89 -2.58 -16.96 6.16
C LEU A 89 -1.68 -18.15 5.82
N LEU A 90 -0.69 -17.98 4.95
CA LEU A 90 0.20 -19.06 4.56
C LEU A 90 1.13 -19.42 5.73
N ALA A 91 1.17 -20.70 6.06
CA ALA A 91 2.00 -21.25 7.12
C ALA A 91 2.53 -22.64 6.73
N ARG A 92 3.70 -22.99 7.24
CA ARG A 92 4.34 -24.30 7.10
C ARG A 92 4.60 -24.89 8.48
N GLY A 93 4.27 -26.17 8.66
CA GLY A 93 4.69 -26.93 9.83
C GLY A 93 6.09 -27.49 9.66
N ASP A 94 6.88 -27.48 10.73
CA ASP A 94 8.17 -28.16 10.84
C ASP A 94 8.01 -29.54 11.50
N THR A 95 9.03 -30.42 11.41
CA THR A 95 9.05 -31.76 12.01
C THR A 95 8.85 -31.75 13.52
N ASP A 96 9.21 -30.65 14.18
CA ASP A 96 9.06 -30.44 15.62
C ASP A 96 7.67 -29.89 16.02
N GLY A 97 6.70 -29.83 15.08
CA GLY A 97 5.36 -29.28 15.32
C GLY A 97 5.32 -27.75 15.42
N ARG A 98 6.42 -27.06 15.11
CA ARG A 98 6.48 -25.59 15.05
C ARG A 98 5.81 -25.08 13.78
N VAL A 99 4.99 -24.03 13.88
CA VAL A 99 4.33 -23.41 12.73
C VAL A 99 5.07 -22.12 12.35
N GLU A 100 5.67 -22.12 11.18
CA GLU A 100 6.31 -20.96 10.57
C GLU A 100 5.34 -20.24 9.63
N TRP A 101 4.97 -19.00 9.98
CA TRP A 101 4.07 -18.17 9.18
C TRP A 101 4.82 -17.38 8.12
N TYR A 102 4.15 -17.04 7.02
CA TYR A 102 4.74 -16.23 5.95
C TYR A 102 5.36 -14.93 6.51
N PRO A 103 6.65 -14.65 6.20
CA PRO A 103 7.36 -13.52 6.79
C PRO A 103 6.71 -12.17 6.44
N LEU A 104 6.62 -11.28 7.44
CA LEU A 104 6.02 -9.95 7.24
C LEU A 104 6.77 -9.10 6.22
N GLY A 105 8.10 -9.24 6.14
CA GLY A 105 8.92 -8.56 5.13
C GLY A 105 8.56 -8.94 3.71
N ASN A 106 8.44 -10.24 3.45
CA ASN A 106 8.02 -10.77 2.16
C ASN A 106 6.57 -10.37 1.85
N LEU A 107 5.69 -10.36 2.85
CA LEU A 107 4.32 -9.89 2.69
C LEU A 107 4.28 -8.41 2.28
N LEU A 108 5.11 -7.57 2.90
CA LEU A 108 5.22 -6.14 2.55
C LEU A 108 5.78 -5.92 1.15
N LEU A 109 6.72 -6.77 0.69
CA LEU A 109 7.19 -6.75 -0.68
C LEU A 109 6.08 -7.13 -1.69
N TRP A 110 5.24 -8.11 -1.36
CA TRP A 110 4.07 -8.43 -2.18
C TRP A 110 3.04 -7.30 -2.20
N ILE A 111 2.84 -6.61 -1.08
CA ILE A 111 2.01 -5.39 -1.03
C ILE A 111 2.58 -4.33 -1.98
N ALA A 112 3.90 -4.14 -2.01
CA ALA A 112 4.53 -3.22 -2.95
C ALA A 112 4.31 -3.64 -4.41
N ALA A 113 4.45 -4.94 -4.71
CA ALA A 113 4.24 -5.46 -6.05
C ALA A 113 2.78 -5.29 -6.51
N THR A 114 1.80 -5.62 -5.67
CA THR A 114 0.38 -5.46 -6.02
C THR A 114 -0.03 -3.99 -6.10
N ALA A 115 0.56 -3.11 -5.28
CA ALA A 115 0.37 -1.65 -5.38
C ALA A 115 0.88 -1.09 -6.72
N ALA A 116 2.06 -1.52 -7.17
CA ALA A 116 2.60 -1.13 -8.46
C ALA A 116 1.71 -1.62 -9.61
N LEU A 117 1.27 -2.89 -9.56
CA LEU A 117 0.34 -3.45 -10.54
C LEU A 117 -1.00 -2.71 -10.56
N ALA A 118 -1.55 -2.36 -9.40
CA ALA A 118 -2.78 -1.59 -9.28
C ALA A 118 -2.63 -0.16 -9.85
N THR A 119 -1.45 0.45 -9.71
CA THR A 119 -1.15 1.77 -10.30
C THR A 119 -1.12 1.69 -11.82
N VAL A 120 -0.44 0.68 -12.38
CA VAL A 120 -0.39 0.46 -13.84
C VAL A 120 -1.77 0.08 -14.37
N GLY A 121 -2.51 -0.79 -13.67
CA GLY A 121 -3.87 -1.17 -14.03
C GLY A 121 -4.80 0.03 -14.08
N SER A 122 -4.74 0.90 -13.06
CA SER A 122 -5.51 2.17 -13.05
C SER A 122 -5.16 3.06 -14.24
N ALA A 123 -3.86 3.16 -14.59
CA ALA A 123 -3.42 3.95 -15.73
C ALA A 123 -3.94 3.40 -17.07
N LEU A 124 -3.88 2.07 -17.25
CA LEU A 124 -4.33 1.40 -18.48
C LEU A 124 -5.85 1.39 -18.64
N VAL A 125 -6.61 1.40 -17.54
CA VAL A 125 -8.07 1.59 -17.56
C VAL A 125 -8.43 2.99 -18.08
N MET A 126 -7.60 4.00 -17.79
CA MET A 126 -7.82 5.36 -18.28
C MET A 126 -7.52 5.47 -19.77
N THR A 127 -6.35 5.00 -20.22
CA THR A 127 -5.95 4.98 -21.62
C THR A 127 -4.76 4.04 -21.83
N THR A 128 -4.67 3.45 -23.02
CA THR A 128 -3.50 2.66 -23.46
C THR A 128 -2.47 3.50 -24.23
N ASP A 129 -2.77 4.77 -24.52
CA ASP A 129 -1.85 5.71 -25.15
C ASP A 129 -1.08 6.51 -24.09
N TYR A 130 0.25 6.41 -24.12
CA TYR A 130 1.11 7.01 -23.10
C TYR A 130 1.10 8.54 -23.12
N GLU A 131 1.08 9.16 -24.30
CA GLU A 131 1.08 10.62 -24.40
C GLU A 131 -0.25 11.21 -23.91
N THR A 132 -1.37 10.53 -24.20
CA THR A 132 -2.67 10.86 -23.64
C THR A 132 -2.65 10.72 -22.12
N TYR A 133 -2.12 9.62 -21.58
CA TYR A 133 -1.97 9.42 -20.15
C TYR A 133 -1.18 10.56 -19.51
N ARG A 134 0.01 10.86 -20.06
CA ARG A 134 0.90 11.91 -19.58
C ARG A 134 0.23 13.28 -19.64
N ALA A 135 -0.49 13.59 -20.72
CA ALA A 135 -1.21 14.85 -20.87
C ALA A 135 -2.36 15.01 -19.86
N VAL A 136 -3.09 13.94 -19.57
CA VAL A 136 -4.16 13.95 -18.54
C VAL A 136 -3.56 14.21 -17.16
N ILE A 137 -2.50 13.48 -16.79
CA ILE A 137 -1.82 13.67 -15.51
C ILE A 137 -1.22 15.08 -15.40
N ALA A 138 -0.56 15.59 -16.44
CA ALA A 138 -0.01 16.95 -16.45
C ALA A 138 -1.10 18.00 -16.23
N ARG A 139 -2.27 17.87 -16.89
CA ARG A 139 -3.40 18.80 -16.67
C ARG A 139 -3.93 18.73 -15.24
N MET A 140 -4.00 17.53 -14.64
CA MET A 140 -4.41 17.40 -13.22
C MET A 140 -3.43 18.13 -12.30
N ILE A 141 -2.12 17.97 -12.50
CA ILE A 141 -1.10 18.68 -11.72
C ILE A 141 -1.18 20.18 -11.95
N GLU A 142 -1.33 20.61 -13.20
CA GLU A 142 -1.46 22.03 -13.56
C GLU A 142 -2.63 22.68 -12.84
N ASN A 143 -3.79 22.02 -12.81
CA ASN A 143 -4.96 22.49 -12.06
C ASN A 143 -4.68 22.62 -10.56
N LEU A 144 -4.07 21.59 -9.95
CA LEU A 144 -3.71 21.61 -8.54
C LEU A 144 -2.70 22.73 -8.21
N LEU A 145 -1.65 22.88 -9.01
CA LEU A 145 -0.66 23.94 -8.84
C LEU A 145 -1.28 25.33 -8.99
N ASN A 146 -2.16 25.52 -9.98
CA ASN A 146 -2.90 26.77 -10.15
C ASN A 146 -3.76 27.10 -8.93
N GLU A 147 -4.45 26.11 -8.35
CA GLU A 147 -5.20 26.29 -7.11
C GLU A 147 -4.29 26.64 -5.93
N MET A 148 -3.14 26.00 -5.78
CA MET A 148 -2.18 26.29 -4.71
C MET A 148 -1.57 27.69 -4.83
N VAL A 149 -1.26 28.14 -6.05
CA VAL A 149 -0.77 29.51 -6.32
C VAL A 149 -1.86 30.53 -6.00
N ARG A 150 -3.10 30.31 -6.47
CA ARG A 150 -4.26 31.16 -6.15
C ARG A 150 -4.53 31.24 -4.65
N GLY A 151 -4.40 30.10 -3.96
CA GLY A 151 -4.52 29.99 -2.51
C GLY A 151 -3.31 30.50 -1.72
N LYS A 152 -2.26 31.01 -2.39
CA LYS A 152 -1.00 31.47 -1.78
C LYS A 152 -0.30 30.43 -0.90
N LEU A 153 -0.52 29.15 -1.19
CA LEU A 153 0.15 28.03 -0.52
C LEU A 153 1.59 27.84 -1.04
N ILE A 154 1.83 28.23 -2.29
CA ILE A 154 3.15 28.21 -2.93
C ILE A 154 3.36 29.50 -3.72
N ALA A 155 4.62 29.91 -3.85
CA ALA A 155 5.05 30.98 -4.73
C ALA A 155 6.07 30.42 -5.73
N LEU A 156 5.78 30.56 -7.03
CA LEU A 156 6.70 30.15 -8.07
C LEU A 156 7.67 31.29 -8.41
N PRO A 157 8.94 30.99 -8.70
CA PRO A 157 9.85 31.94 -9.34
C PRO A 157 9.23 32.51 -10.62
N GLY A 158 9.51 33.78 -10.95
CA GLY A 158 8.87 34.48 -12.05
C GLY A 158 9.15 33.91 -13.45
N ASP A 159 10.19 33.09 -13.58
CA ASP A 159 10.61 32.39 -14.79
C ASP A 159 9.95 31.01 -14.96
N VAL A 160 9.35 30.44 -13.90
CA VAL A 160 8.77 29.09 -13.93
C VAL A 160 7.28 29.15 -14.26
N GLN A 161 6.91 28.59 -15.41
CA GLN A 161 5.51 28.45 -15.79
C GLN A 161 4.88 27.22 -15.13
N VAL A 162 3.67 27.38 -14.56
CA VAL A 162 2.91 26.29 -13.92
C VAL A 162 2.77 25.08 -14.84
N LYS A 163 2.45 25.33 -16.13
CA LYS A 163 2.29 24.31 -17.15
C LYS A 163 3.57 23.51 -17.39
N GLU A 164 4.71 24.19 -17.48
CA GLU A 164 6.02 23.53 -17.67
C GLU A 164 6.39 22.69 -16.45
N LEU A 165 6.19 23.23 -15.25
CA LEU A 165 6.40 22.49 -14.02
C LEU A 165 5.51 21.24 -13.95
N ALA A 166 4.23 21.36 -14.32
CA ALA A 166 3.31 20.23 -14.35
C ALA A 166 3.74 19.13 -15.35
N GLN A 167 4.22 19.52 -16.53
CA GLN A 167 4.75 18.60 -17.54
C GLN A 167 6.01 17.86 -17.06
N ASN A 168 6.85 18.53 -16.27
CA ASN A 168 8.06 17.96 -15.69
C ASN A 168 7.77 17.03 -14.50
N LEU A 169 6.69 17.29 -13.75
CA LEU A 169 6.28 16.48 -12.60
C LEU A 169 5.41 15.27 -12.99
N ALA A 170 4.70 15.31 -14.13
CA ALA A 170 3.80 14.23 -14.56
C ALA A 170 4.43 12.82 -14.56
N PRO A 171 5.67 12.62 -15.03
CA PRO A 171 6.33 11.30 -14.97
C PRO A 171 6.58 10.79 -13.54
N ALA A 172 6.61 11.67 -12.53
CA ALA A 172 6.85 11.31 -11.14
C ALA A 172 5.57 10.95 -10.37
N VAL A 173 4.38 11.30 -10.87
CA VAL A 173 3.11 11.00 -10.19
C VAL A 173 2.91 9.52 -9.84
N PRO A 174 3.24 8.55 -10.71
CA PRO A 174 3.12 7.13 -10.36
C PRO A 174 3.89 6.74 -9.10
N LEU A 175 5.00 7.42 -8.77
CA LEU A 175 5.75 7.19 -7.53
C LEU A 175 4.89 7.48 -6.30
N GLY A 176 4.18 8.61 -6.30
CA GLY A 176 3.27 8.96 -5.21
C GLY A 176 2.08 8.00 -5.11
N ILE A 177 1.52 7.58 -6.24
CA ILE A 177 0.39 6.63 -6.29
C ILE A 177 0.80 5.24 -5.77
N GLY A 178 1.95 4.72 -6.20
CA GLY A 178 2.47 3.44 -5.71
C GLY A 178 2.71 3.46 -4.21
N ALA A 179 3.30 4.54 -3.69
CA ALA A 179 3.52 4.72 -2.25
C ALA A 179 2.21 4.79 -1.45
N SER A 180 1.20 5.50 -1.98
CA SER A 180 -0.11 5.63 -1.31
C SER A 180 -0.85 4.30 -1.28
N PHE A 181 -0.81 3.51 -2.37
CA PHE A 181 -1.41 2.18 -2.42
C PHE A 181 -0.79 1.20 -1.43
N VAL A 182 0.54 1.22 -1.24
CA VAL A 182 1.18 0.41 -0.18
C VAL A 182 0.67 0.79 1.20
N THR A 183 0.56 2.09 1.47
CA THR A 183 0.03 2.61 2.74
C THR A 183 -1.42 2.16 2.96
N THR A 184 -2.27 2.33 1.95
CA THR A 184 -3.68 1.94 1.98
C THR A 184 -3.85 0.44 2.18
N ILE A 185 -3.17 -0.40 1.40
CA ILE A 185 -3.28 -1.86 1.51
C ILE A 185 -2.78 -2.33 2.88
N THR A 186 -1.66 -1.80 3.37
CA THR A 186 -1.10 -2.14 4.69
C THR A 186 -2.04 -1.74 5.83
N ALA A 187 -2.63 -0.55 5.77
CA ALA A 187 -3.59 -0.07 6.76
C ALA A 187 -4.86 -0.93 6.77
N ASN A 188 -5.43 -1.23 5.59
CA ASN A 188 -6.59 -2.10 5.46
C ASN A 188 -6.32 -3.52 5.98
N LEU A 189 -5.17 -4.10 5.65
CA LEU A 189 -4.77 -5.41 6.15
C LEU A 189 -4.65 -5.41 7.68
N TRP A 190 -4.01 -4.38 8.26
CA TRP A 190 -3.86 -4.26 9.70
C TRP A 190 -5.20 -4.09 10.41
N LEU A 191 -6.10 -3.24 9.88
CA LEU A 191 -7.45 -3.03 10.41
C LEU A 191 -8.27 -4.31 10.34
N ALA A 192 -8.25 -5.01 9.20
CA ALA A 192 -8.95 -6.28 9.04
C ALA A 192 -8.42 -7.35 10.00
N ALA A 193 -7.11 -7.52 10.09
CA ALA A 193 -6.51 -8.46 11.02
C ALA A 193 -6.86 -8.14 12.48
N ARG A 194 -6.94 -6.85 12.84
CA ARG A 194 -7.37 -6.40 14.17
C ARG A 194 -8.82 -6.75 14.45
N ALA A 195 -9.73 -6.45 13.51
CA ALA A 195 -11.15 -6.76 13.63
C ALA A 195 -11.40 -8.27 13.75
N VAL A 196 -10.72 -9.07 12.92
CA VAL A 196 -10.83 -10.54 12.94
C VAL A 196 -10.25 -11.12 14.24
N LYS A 197 -9.16 -10.55 14.76
CA LYS A 197 -8.59 -10.92 16.06
C LYS A 197 -9.56 -10.66 17.21
N MET A 198 -10.28 -9.54 17.20
CA MET A 198 -11.29 -9.24 18.24
C MET A 198 -12.43 -10.27 18.28
N SER A 199 -12.63 -11.02 17.19
CA SER A 199 -13.61 -12.11 17.11
C SER A 199 -13.01 -13.50 17.37
N ASP A 200 -11.75 -13.58 17.81
CA ASP A 200 -10.99 -14.83 18.01
C ASP A 200 -10.94 -15.75 16.77
N ARG A 201 -11.04 -15.15 15.58
CA ARG A 201 -11.04 -15.89 14.31
C ARG A 201 -9.73 -15.83 13.56
N LEU A 202 -8.77 -15.02 14.01
CA LEU A 202 -7.51 -14.85 13.31
C LEU A 202 -6.62 -16.09 13.54
N PRO A 203 -6.36 -16.93 12.51
CA PRO A 203 -5.61 -18.17 12.72
C PRO A 203 -4.14 -17.92 13.04
N ARG A 204 -3.60 -16.79 12.54
CA ARG A 204 -2.23 -16.37 12.75
C ARG A 204 -2.08 -15.69 14.11
N PRO A 205 -1.19 -16.17 15.01
CA PRO A 205 -0.83 -15.44 16.21
C PRO A 205 -0.35 -14.03 15.87
N TRP A 206 -0.77 -13.05 16.66
CA TRP A 206 -0.44 -11.66 16.36
C TRP A 206 1.08 -11.46 16.34
N PRO A 207 1.68 -11.09 15.19
CA PRO A 207 3.11 -11.04 15.05
C PRO A 207 3.70 -9.81 15.75
N PHE A 208 4.97 -9.92 16.14
CA PHE A 208 5.73 -8.77 16.62
C PHE A 208 6.14 -7.88 15.45
N ILE A 209 5.27 -6.93 15.08
CA ILE A 209 5.45 -6.06 13.90
C ILE A 209 6.84 -5.37 13.82
N PRO A 210 7.45 -4.88 14.92
CA PRO A 210 8.77 -4.25 14.84
C PRO A 210 9.91 -5.15 14.33
N SER A 211 9.76 -6.48 14.31
CA SER A 211 10.76 -7.37 13.67
C SER A 211 10.63 -7.47 12.15
N THR A 212 9.71 -6.74 11.51
CA THR A 212 9.48 -6.76 10.06
C THR A 212 10.67 -6.21 9.28
N THR A 213 11.51 -7.09 8.75
CA THR A 213 12.68 -6.78 7.91
C THR A 213 12.37 -7.10 6.45
N LEU A 214 12.64 -6.16 5.54
CA LEU A 214 12.51 -6.44 4.11
C LEU A 214 13.60 -7.41 3.65
N PRO A 215 13.31 -8.29 2.67
CA PRO A 215 14.33 -9.13 2.07
C PRO A 215 15.31 -8.28 1.25
N ARG A 216 16.59 -8.69 1.19
CA ARG A 216 17.65 -7.98 0.42
C ARG A 216 17.29 -7.77 -1.05
N GLN A 217 16.46 -8.64 -1.61
CA GLN A 217 15.93 -8.52 -2.97
C GLN A 217 15.21 -7.17 -3.19
N ALA A 218 14.58 -6.60 -2.16
CA ALA A 218 13.91 -5.30 -2.25
C ALA A 218 14.89 -4.16 -2.60
N LEU A 219 16.15 -4.24 -2.17
CA LEU A 219 17.19 -3.26 -2.51
C LEU A 219 17.57 -3.34 -3.98
N LEU A 220 17.76 -4.57 -4.49
CA LEU A 220 18.06 -4.81 -5.90
C LEU A 220 16.91 -4.34 -6.79
N LEU A 221 15.67 -4.61 -6.38
CA LEU A 221 14.48 -4.14 -7.07
C LEU A 221 14.40 -2.61 -7.08
N LEU A 222 14.67 -1.94 -5.96
CA LEU A 222 14.66 -0.47 -5.91
C LEU A 222 15.68 0.13 -6.87
N VAL A 223 16.91 -0.39 -6.88
CA VAL A 223 17.95 0.04 -7.83
C VAL A 223 17.52 -0.23 -9.27
N ALA A 224 17.00 -1.42 -9.57
CA ALA A 224 16.52 -1.77 -10.91
C ALA A 224 15.39 -0.83 -11.37
N THR A 225 14.45 -0.48 -10.50
CA THR A 225 13.36 0.45 -10.84
C THR A 225 13.89 1.85 -11.18
N GLY A 226 14.97 2.30 -10.56
CA GLY A 226 15.60 3.58 -10.90
C GLY A 226 16.13 3.60 -12.34
N PHE A 227 16.73 2.50 -12.81
CA PHE A 227 17.18 2.37 -14.20
C PHE A 227 16.02 2.21 -15.18
N VAL A 228 15.03 1.37 -14.85
CA VAL A 228 13.88 1.12 -15.75
C VAL A 228 12.99 2.36 -15.86
N ALA A 229 12.92 3.20 -14.82
CA ALA A 229 12.14 4.44 -14.87
C ALA A 229 12.59 5.40 -15.99
N THR A 230 13.85 5.32 -16.44
CA THR A 230 14.37 6.19 -17.50
C THR A 230 13.98 5.75 -18.91
N THR A 231 13.36 4.57 -19.09
CA THR A 231 12.99 4.07 -20.43
C THR A 231 11.76 4.77 -21.01
N GLY A 232 11.02 5.55 -20.20
CA GLY A 232 9.79 6.21 -20.60
C GLY A 232 8.62 5.25 -20.84
N GLY A 233 7.50 5.79 -21.34
CA GLY A 233 6.29 5.00 -21.64
C GLY A 233 5.64 4.38 -20.40
N PHE A 234 4.74 3.40 -20.62
CA PHE A 234 4.11 2.65 -19.54
C PHE A 234 5.09 1.77 -18.74
N ILE A 235 6.23 1.39 -19.34
CA ILE A 235 7.32 0.70 -18.62
C ILE A 235 7.91 1.63 -17.56
N GLY A 236 8.18 2.88 -17.92
CA GLY A 236 8.61 3.92 -16.97
C GLY A 236 7.56 4.19 -15.89
N VAL A 237 6.26 4.22 -16.24
CA VAL A 237 5.16 4.34 -15.26
C VAL A 237 5.17 3.19 -14.27
N ALA A 238 5.32 1.94 -14.74
CA ALA A 238 5.39 0.76 -13.90
C ALA A 238 6.60 0.80 -12.96
N ALA A 239 7.76 1.21 -13.47
CA ALA A 239 8.98 1.35 -12.69
C ALA A 239 8.87 2.45 -11.63
N MET A 240 8.31 3.62 -11.97
CA MET A 240 8.08 4.70 -11.00
C MET A 240 7.07 4.29 -9.92
N ALA A 241 5.98 3.61 -10.30
CA ALA A 241 5.02 3.06 -9.35
C ALA A 241 5.66 2.05 -8.39
N MET A 242 6.48 1.13 -8.93
CA MET A 242 7.22 0.16 -8.12
C MET A 242 8.25 0.84 -7.22
N ALA A 243 8.99 1.85 -7.71
CA ALA A 243 9.93 2.61 -6.91
C ALA A 243 9.23 3.28 -5.70
N GLY A 244 8.10 3.95 -5.95
CA GLY A 244 7.27 4.54 -4.90
C GLY A 244 6.74 3.52 -3.89
N ALA A 245 6.25 2.39 -4.39
CA ALA A 245 5.78 1.29 -3.57
C ALA A 245 6.89 0.71 -2.68
N LEU A 246 8.10 0.51 -3.22
CA LEU A 246 9.27 0.06 -2.48
C LEU A 246 9.74 1.10 -1.46
N LEU A 247 9.75 2.39 -1.80
CA LEU A 247 10.08 3.46 -0.86
C LEU A 247 9.11 3.49 0.32
N ALA A 248 7.80 3.32 0.08
CA ALA A 248 6.82 3.19 1.16
C ALA A 248 7.03 1.91 2.00
N ALA A 249 7.38 0.79 1.38
CA ALA A 249 7.73 -0.43 2.10
C ALA A 249 8.99 -0.22 2.98
N PHE A 250 10.02 0.44 2.46
CA PHE A 250 11.20 0.81 3.23
C PHE A 250 10.87 1.80 4.34
N MET A 251 9.96 2.75 4.13
CA MET A 251 9.47 3.66 5.16
C MET A 251 8.84 2.89 6.34
N PHE A 252 7.97 1.92 6.06
CA PHE A 252 7.42 1.04 7.11
C PHE A 252 8.50 0.21 7.81
N SER A 253 9.49 -0.30 7.07
CA SER A 253 10.64 -1.00 7.66
C SER A 253 11.50 -0.09 8.55
N GLY A 254 11.70 1.17 8.15
CA GLY A 254 12.39 2.19 8.94
C GLY A 254 11.65 2.51 10.23
N LEU A 255 10.32 2.67 10.16
CA LEU A 255 9.48 2.83 11.35
C LEU A 255 9.57 1.60 12.28
N ALA A 256 9.49 0.39 11.72
CA ALA A 256 9.67 -0.86 12.47
C ALA A 256 11.04 -0.91 13.16
N THR A 257 12.10 -0.47 12.48
CA THR A 257 13.46 -0.36 13.02
C THR A 257 13.51 0.58 14.22
N LEU A 258 12.96 1.80 14.10
CA LEU A 258 12.92 2.76 15.21
C LEU A 258 12.12 2.22 16.40
N HIS A 259 11.00 1.53 16.14
CA HIS A 259 10.25 0.82 17.18
C HIS A 259 11.03 -0.31 17.84
N ASP A 260 11.92 -0.98 17.12
CA ASP A 260 12.67 -2.13 17.65
C ASP A 260 13.88 -1.69 18.47
N ILE A 261 14.71 -0.78 17.94
CA ILE A 261 15.96 -0.32 18.59
C ILE A 261 15.70 0.52 19.85
N SER A 262 14.54 1.18 19.93
CA SER A 262 14.16 1.99 21.08
C SER A 262 13.58 1.17 22.24
N ARG A 263 13.51 -0.16 22.13
CA ARG A 263 12.97 -1.02 23.20
C ARG A 263 13.82 -0.93 24.47
N GLY A 264 13.14 -0.78 25.62
CA GLY A 264 13.79 -0.69 26.93
C GLY A 264 14.61 0.58 27.13
N LYS A 265 14.53 1.56 26.22
CA LYS A 265 15.26 2.82 26.33
C LYS A 265 14.37 3.91 26.96
N PRO A 266 14.92 4.74 27.88
CA PRO A 266 14.14 5.79 28.53
C PRO A 266 13.63 6.86 27.56
N TRP A 267 14.33 7.06 26.44
CA TRP A 267 13.97 8.03 25.39
C TRP A 267 12.94 7.51 24.37
N ARG A 268 12.43 6.27 24.52
CA ARG A 268 11.49 5.67 23.55
C ARG A 268 10.26 6.53 23.31
N LEU A 269 9.59 6.92 24.39
CA LEU A 269 8.32 7.64 24.32
C LEU A 269 8.47 9.00 23.61
N PRO A 270 9.38 9.90 24.02
CA PRO A 270 9.54 11.19 23.33
C PRO A 270 9.94 10.98 21.86
N MET A 271 10.84 10.04 21.55
CA MET A 271 11.21 9.75 20.16
C MET A 271 10.00 9.34 19.30
N LEU A 272 9.17 8.40 19.79
CA LEU A 272 8.01 7.94 19.04
C LEU A 272 6.97 9.05 18.85
N ILE A 273 6.69 9.84 19.88
CA ILE A 273 5.80 11.01 19.77
C ILE A 273 6.30 11.95 18.68
N SER A 274 7.60 12.30 18.69
CA SER A 274 8.19 13.17 17.67
C SER A 274 8.07 12.60 16.26
N ILE A 275 8.33 11.30 16.07
CA ILE A 275 8.21 10.63 14.77
C ILE A 275 6.76 10.69 14.27
N TYR A 276 5.78 10.36 15.12
CA TYR A 276 4.37 10.37 14.70
C TYR A 276 3.83 11.77 14.44
N VAL A 277 4.21 12.76 15.26
CA VAL A 277 3.86 14.17 15.00
C VAL A 277 4.49 14.63 13.69
N ALA A 278 5.77 14.33 13.45
CA ALA A 278 6.44 14.70 12.22
C ALA A 278 5.92 13.93 10.99
N LEU A 279 5.36 12.72 11.14
CA LEU A 279 4.66 12.02 10.05
C LEU A 279 3.41 12.77 9.60
N VAL A 280 2.73 13.45 10.52
CA VAL A 280 1.53 14.24 10.22
C VAL A 280 1.90 15.63 9.70
N VAL A 281 2.85 16.31 10.36
CA VAL A 281 3.17 17.72 10.08
C VAL A 281 4.21 17.88 8.98
N MET A 282 5.15 16.94 8.84
CA MET A 282 6.32 17.04 7.96
C MET A 282 6.46 15.80 7.06
N GLN A 283 5.35 15.27 6.57
CA GLN A 283 5.34 14.03 5.77
C GLN A 283 6.36 14.02 4.61
N ALA A 284 6.51 15.14 3.90
CA ALA A 284 7.40 15.26 2.75
C ALA A 284 8.89 15.11 3.11
N VAL A 285 9.26 15.48 4.34
CA VAL A 285 10.64 15.37 4.85
C VAL A 285 10.86 14.06 5.58
N LEU A 286 9.89 13.64 6.41
CA LEU A 286 10.08 12.47 7.25
C LEU A 286 9.98 11.15 6.49
N THR A 287 9.06 11.03 5.52
CA THR A 287 8.85 9.77 4.81
C THR A 287 10.09 9.30 4.02
N PRO A 288 10.86 10.17 3.32
CA PRO A 288 12.14 9.78 2.74
C PRO A 288 13.19 9.38 3.78
N LEU A 289 13.27 10.10 4.92
CA LEU A 289 14.22 9.77 5.99
C LEU A 289 13.95 8.39 6.61
N LEU A 290 12.67 8.04 6.79
CA LEU A 290 12.27 6.71 7.24
C LEU A 290 12.56 5.65 6.18
N ALA A 291 12.33 5.94 4.89
CA ALA A 291 12.71 5.04 3.80
C ALA A 291 14.21 4.76 3.78
N ILE A 292 15.05 5.80 3.92
CA ILE A 292 16.51 5.68 4.04
C ILE A 292 16.86 4.82 5.27
N THR A 293 16.21 5.04 6.41
CA THR A 293 16.42 4.23 7.61
C THR A 293 16.11 2.75 7.35
N GLY A 294 15.03 2.45 6.64
CA GLY A 294 14.67 1.08 6.26
C GLY A 294 15.67 0.44 5.28
N VAL A 295 16.21 1.22 4.35
CA VAL A 295 17.28 0.78 3.43
C VAL A 295 18.54 0.42 4.22
N ILE A 296 18.96 1.30 5.15
CA ILE A 296 20.13 1.10 6.00
C ILE A 296 19.93 -0.15 6.88
N ASP A 297 18.77 -0.33 7.49
CA ASP A 297 18.50 -1.53 8.30
C ASP A 297 18.56 -2.81 7.46
N THR A 298 18.03 -2.80 6.23
CA THR A 298 18.07 -3.97 5.34
C THR A 298 19.50 -4.31 4.91
N LEU A 299 20.36 -3.30 4.73
CA LEU A 299 21.77 -3.46 4.38
C LEU A 299 22.61 -3.96 5.56
N LEU A 300 22.51 -3.30 6.71
CA LEU A 300 23.41 -3.48 7.85
C LEU A 300 22.88 -4.47 8.91
N GLY A 301 21.59 -4.82 8.84
CA GLY A 301 20.94 -5.69 9.83
C GLY A 301 20.93 -5.10 11.23
N LEU A 302 20.56 -3.83 11.37
CA LEU A 302 20.66 -3.08 12.63
C LEU A 302 19.90 -3.77 13.77
N ARG A 303 18.76 -4.40 13.45
CA ARG A 303 17.91 -5.12 14.41
C ARG A 303 18.46 -6.44 14.92
N LYS A 304 19.31 -7.14 14.16
CA LYS A 304 19.97 -8.38 14.64
C LYS A 304 20.92 -8.12 15.81
N ARG A 305 21.28 -6.85 16.05
CA ARG A 305 22.13 -6.38 17.16
C ARG A 305 21.32 -5.91 18.37
N ALA A 306 20.01 -5.69 18.21
CA ALA A 306 19.10 -5.32 19.28
C ALA A 306 18.47 -6.58 19.89
N ALA A 307 18.06 -6.51 21.17
CA ALA A 307 17.60 -7.64 21.99
C ALA A 307 16.60 -8.58 21.31
N LEU A 308 16.49 -9.84 21.78
CA LEU A 308 15.56 -10.82 21.22
C LEU A 308 14.10 -10.31 21.20
N PRO A 309 13.27 -10.70 20.19
CA PRO A 309 11.84 -10.38 20.17
C PRO A 309 11.14 -10.93 21.43
N PRO A 310 10.13 -10.23 21.98
CA PRO A 310 9.30 -10.82 23.02
C PRO A 310 8.60 -12.08 22.51
N PRO A 311 8.34 -13.08 23.36
CA PRO A 311 7.56 -14.26 22.95
C PRO A 311 6.21 -13.80 22.41
N PRO A 312 5.67 -14.47 21.36
CA PRO A 312 4.35 -14.15 20.86
C PRO A 312 3.34 -14.23 22.01
N ASN A 313 2.47 -13.22 22.14
CA ASN A 313 1.40 -13.26 23.13
C ASN A 313 0.56 -14.51 22.86
N ARG A 314 0.53 -15.44 23.81
CA ARG A 314 -0.47 -16.50 23.86
C ARG A 314 -1.80 -15.80 24.16
N SER A 315 -2.59 -15.57 23.12
CA SER A 315 -4.03 -15.31 23.26
C SER A 315 -4.73 -16.61 23.54
#